data_AF-V4QED6-F1
#
_entry.id   AF-V4QED6-F1
#
_cell.length_a   1.000
_cell.length_b   1.000
_cell.length_c   1.000
_cell.angle_alpha   90.00
_cell.angle_beta   90.00
_cell.angle_gamma   90.00
#
_symmetry.space_group_name_H-M   'P 1'
#
loop_
_entity.id
_entity.type
_entity.pdbx_description
1 polymer ?
#
loop_
_entity_poly.entity_id
_entity_poly.type
_entity_poly.pdbx_seq_one_letter_code
_entity_poly.pdbx_strand_id
1 'polypeptide(L)'
;MGQFSISANTVGHKKAKALAAHLNGCMPDAKVRAFDTVFPPHSEQLKQAVRSYDVIVDCTGDDEVLDALASFDWQSEKLFVSLAMTWRAEGLFAYAASESSFPAIDAKAQFSASPTPTFDDLDEKIEGIGCWHAVFPATADDVQLWGAIGSKFIRRAVLSPGRHYEYFRQMPDGTVEHAK
;
A
#
# COMPACT_ATOMS: atom_id res chain seq x y z
N MET A 1 12.25 12.20 -4.16
CA MET A 1 12.09 12.88 -2.85
C MET A 1 10.64 12.66 -2.43
N GLY A 2 10.34 12.06 -1.29
CA GLY A 2 8.94 11.86 -0.90
C GLY A 2 8.80 12.00 0.60
N GLN A 3 7.90 12.89 1.01
CA GLN A 3 7.54 13.06 2.40
C GLN A 3 6.80 11.78 2.82
N PHE A 4 7.15 11.22 3.97
CA PHE A 4 6.20 10.46 4.77
C PHE A 4 5.70 11.45 5.82
N SER A 5 4.63 11.16 6.56
CA SER A 5 4.23 11.90 7.77
C SER A 5 5.26 11.75 8.92
N ILE A 6 6.54 11.88 8.61
CA ILE A 6 7.66 11.90 9.54
C ILE A 6 8.21 13.32 9.38
N SER A 7 8.41 14.01 10.50
CA SER A 7 8.71 15.45 10.56
C SER A 7 9.65 15.98 9.46
N ALA A 8 9.56 17.29 9.18
CA ALA A 8 10.42 18.00 8.20
C ALA A 8 11.93 17.70 8.33
N ASN A 9 12.39 17.18 9.48
CA ASN A 9 13.77 16.77 9.74
C ASN A 9 14.20 15.45 9.05
N THR A 10 13.33 14.76 8.32
CA THR A 10 13.67 13.49 7.62
C THR A 10 13.88 13.62 6.12
N VAL A 11 13.84 14.83 5.59
CA VAL A 11 14.18 15.11 4.18
C VAL A 11 15.62 14.68 3.90
N GLY A 12 15.82 13.88 2.84
CA GLY A 12 17.13 13.32 2.46
C GLY A 12 17.46 11.95 3.08
N HIS A 13 16.67 11.45 4.03
CA HIS A 13 16.82 10.10 4.55
C HIS A 13 16.15 9.06 3.65
N LYS A 14 16.68 7.84 3.67
CA LYS A 14 16.07 6.68 3.00
C LYS A 14 14.74 6.35 3.67
N LYS A 15 13.63 6.46 2.93
CA LYS A 15 12.24 6.37 3.43
C LYS A 15 12.03 5.20 4.40
N ALA A 16 12.44 4.00 4.01
CA ALA A 16 12.29 2.79 4.83
C ALA A 16 12.99 2.90 6.20
N LYS A 17 14.21 3.47 6.24
CA LYS A 17 14.98 3.63 7.48
C LYS A 17 14.37 4.69 8.40
N ALA A 18 13.93 5.81 7.83
CA ALA A 18 13.26 6.86 8.59
C ALA A 18 11.95 6.35 9.21
N LEU A 19 11.15 5.60 8.45
CA LEU A 19 9.92 5.00 8.94
C LEU A 19 10.17 3.99 10.06
N ALA A 20 11.14 3.08 9.88
CA ALA A 20 11.48 2.10 10.92
C ALA A 20 11.94 2.77 12.22
N ALA A 21 12.78 3.80 12.13
CA ALA A 21 13.24 4.56 13.30
C ALA A 21 12.08 5.26 14.02
N HIS A 22 11.16 5.88 13.26
CA HIS A 22 9.98 6.53 13.81
C HIS A 22 9.07 5.52 14.54
N LEU A 23 8.75 4.39 13.89
CA LEU A 23 7.85 3.38 14.46
C LEU A 23 8.45 2.73 15.73
N ASN A 24 9.74 2.41 15.74
CA ASN A 24 10.41 1.92 16.96
C ASN A 24 10.47 2.97 18.07
N GLY A 25 10.50 4.27 17.74
CA GLY A 25 10.48 5.36 18.71
C GLY A 25 9.10 5.59 19.35
N CYS A 26 8.02 5.32 18.61
CA CYS A 26 6.64 5.52 19.09
C CYS A 26 5.99 4.23 19.61
N MET A 27 6.54 3.06 19.30
CA MET A 27 6.04 1.74 19.73
C MET A 27 7.18 0.92 20.33
N PRO A 28 7.40 0.98 21.66
CA PRO A 28 8.54 0.32 22.31
C PRO A 28 8.62 -1.20 22.10
N ASP A 29 7.47 -1.84 21.93
CA ASP A 29 7.37 -3.29 21.73
C ASP A 29 7.51 -3.71 20.26
N ALA A 30 7.49 -2.75 19.33
CA ALA A 30 7.65 -3.03 17.91
C ALA A 30 9.11 -3.35 17.58
N LYS A 31 9.31 -4.32 16.68
CA LYS A 31 10.63 -4.67 16.13
C LYS A 31 10.63 -4.36 14.64
N VAL A 32 10.61 -3.08 14.29
CA VAL A 32 10.56 -2.64 12.90
C VAL A 32 11.98 -2.61 12.33
N ARG A 33 12.18 -3.29 11.20
CA ARG A 33 13.42 -3.24 10.42
C ARG A 33 13.15 -2.70 9.04
N ALA A 34 14.11 -1.94 8.51
CA ALA A 34 14.04 -1.39 7.18
C ALA A 34 14.82 -2.25 6.18
N PHE A 35 14.22 -2.49 5.02
CA PHE A 35 14.92 -2.97 3.84
C PHE A 35 15.05 -1.82 2.87
N ASP A 36 16.29 -1.53 2.49
CA ASP A 36 16.66 -0.39 1.67
C ASP A 36 17.11 -0.89 0.29
N THR A 37 16.17 -1.58 -0.36
CA THR A 37 16.32 -2.25 -1.65
C THR A 37 14.98 -2.19 -2.39
N VAL A 38 15.05 -2.28 -3.71
CA VAL A 38 13.87 -2.55 -4.55
C VAL A 38 13.43 -4.00 -4.32
N PHE A 39 12.12 -4.23 -4.38
CA PHE A 39 11.54 -5.57 -4.39
C PHE A 39 11.38 -6.02 -5.86
N PRO A 40 11.74 -7.27 -6.22
CA PRO A 40 12.24 -8.33 -5.34
C PRO A 40 13.74 -8.16 -5.02
N PRO A 41 14.20 -8.48 -3.79
CA PRO A 41 15.60 -8.36 -3.45
C PRO A 41 16.46 -9.40 -4.18
N HIS A 42 17.66 -9.01 -4.59
CA HIS A 42 18.57 -9.91 -5.32
C HIS A 42 19.31 -10.90 -4.42
N SER A 43 19.70 -10.50 -3.20
CA SER A 43 20.49 -11.36 -2.29
C SER A 43 19.61 -12.39 -1.60
N GLU A 44 20.05 -13.66 -1.55
CA GLU A 44 19.30 -14.73 -0.87
C GLU A 44 19.05 -14.44 0.61
N GLN A 45 19.96 -13.77 1.31
CA GLN A 45 19.77 -13.39 2.72
C GLN A 45 18.54 -12.48 2.89
N LEU A 46 18.37 -11.50 1.99
CA LEU A 46 17.20 -10.62 2.00
C LEU A 46 15.94 -11.33 1.53
N LYS A 47 16.04 -12.23 0.54
CA LYS A 47 14.89 -13.06 0.14
C LYS A 47 14.39 -13.90 1.30
N GLN A 48 15.29 -14.56 2.04
CA GLN A 48 14.93 -15.32 3.23
C GLN A 48 14.34 -14.45 4.33
N ALA A 49 14.87 -13.23 4.51
CA ALA A 49 14.29 -12.27 5.45
C ALA A 49 12.87 -11.81 5.05
N VAL A 50 12.58 -11.66 3.76
CA VAL A 50 11.23 -11.33 3.27
C VAL A 50 10.28 -12.53 3.39
N ARG A 51 10.76 -13.74 3.06
CA ARG A 51 10.01 -15.00 3.22
C ARG A 51 9.61 -15.29 4.66
N SER A 52 10.31 -14.75 5.65
CA SER A 52 10.00 -15.00 7.07
C SER A 52 8.75 -14.27 7.57
N TYR A 53 8.14 -13.38 6.77
CA TYR A 53 6.92 -12.68 7.16
C TYR A 53 5.68 -13.49 6.74
N ASP A 54 4.64 -13.43 7.56
CA ASP A 54 3.36 -14.12 7.31
C ASP A 54 2.37 -13.27 6.52
N VAL A 55 2.46 -11.94 6.70
CA VAL A 55 1.60 -10.95 6.04
C VAL A 55 2.47 -10.01 5.21
N ILE A 56 2.13 -9.88 3.93
CA ILE A 56 2.81 -9.03 2.97
C ILE A 56 1.84 -7.92 2.57
N VAL A 57 2.17 -6.68 2.92
CA VAL A 57 1.35 -5.52 2.61
C VAL A 57 2.03 -4.68 1.54
N ASP A 58 1.40 -4.59 0.39
CA ASP A 58 1.72 -3.68 -0.69
C ASP A 58 0.88 -2.40 -0.58
N CYS A 59 1.57 -1.26 -0.64
CA CYS A 59 0.95 0.07 -0.76
C CYS A 59 1.68 0.90 -1.82
N THR A 60 2.26 0.25 -2.84
CA THR A 60 3.07 0.94 -3.85
C THR A 60 2.23 1.57 -4.95
N GLY A 61 1.09 0.95 -5.28
CA GLY A 61 0.28 1.34 -6.43
C GLY A 61 0.97 1.04 -7.77
N ASP A 62 1.95 0.14 -7.79
CA ASP A 62 2.80 -0.18 -8.94
C ASP A 62 2.53 -1.61 -9.42
N ASP A 63 2.08 -1.74 -10.68
CA ASP A 63 1.80 -3.02 -11.32
C ASP A 63 3.04 -3.93 -11.39
N GLU A 64 4.25 -3.36 -11.54
CA GLU A 64 5.49 -4.14 -11.56
C GLU A 64 5.75 -4.81 -10.20
N VAL A 65 5.35 -4.15 -9.10
CA VAL A 65 5.43 -4.73 -7.75
C VAL A 65 4.43 -5.86 -7.60
N LEU A 66 3.20 -5.71 -8.11
CA LEU A 66 2.20 -6.79 -8.09
C LEU A 66 2.69 -8.02 -8.86
N ASP A 67 3.28 -7.83 -10.03
CA ASP A 67 3.84 -8.91 -10.85
C ASP A 67 5.09 -9.53 -10.19
N ALA A 68 5.90 -8.74 -9.51
CA ALA A 68 6.99 -9.24 -8.69
C ALA A 68 6.49 -10.09 -7.51
N LEU A 69 5.43 -9.67 -6.82
CA LEU A 69 4.82 -10.43 -5.72
C LEU A 69 4.23 -11.76 -6.21
N ALA A 70 3.71 -11.80 -7.43
CA ALA A 70 3.18 -13.01 -8.07
C ALA A 70 4.28 -13.99 -8.48
N SER A 71 5.44 -13.49 -8.92
CA SER A 71 6.57 -14.30 -9.42
C SER A 71 7.60 -14.66 -8.36
N PHE A 72 7.60 -13.99 -7.21
CA PHE A 72 8.54 -14.26 -6.12
C PHE A 72 8.28 -15.65 -5.50
N ASP A 73 9.34 -16.44 -5.32
CA ASP A 73 9.27 -17.74 -4.65
C ASP A 73 9.13 -17.55 -3.13
N TRP A 74 7.89 -17.59 -2.62
CA TRP A 74 7.55 -17.36 -1.21
C TRP A 74 7.85 -18.52 -0.27
N GLN A 75 8.00 -19.75 -0.80
CA GLN A 75 8.28 -20.98 -0.05
C GLN A 75 7.23 -21.40 0.99
N SER A 76 6.22 -20.58 1.25
CA SER A 76 5.04 -20.90 2.06
C SER A 76 3.86 -20.06 1.59
N GLU A 77 2.67 -20.44 2.02
CA GLU A 77 1.50 -19.55 1.96
C GLU A 77 1.77 -18.26 2.72
N LYS A 78 1.20 -17.16 2.21
CA LYS A 78 1.23 -15.82 2.78
C LYS A 78 -0.16 -15.22 2.74
N LEU A 79 -0.46 -14.33 3.68
CA LEU A 79 -1.54 -13.36 3.50
C LEU A 79 -0.98 -12.15 2.77
N PHE A 80 -1.37 -11.98 1.52
CA PHE A 80 -1.10 -10.76 0.77
C PHE A 80 -2.21 -9.75 0.98
N VAL A 81 -1.84 -8.49 1.09
CA VAL A 81 -2.75 -7.34 1.08
C VAL A 81 -2.18 -6.31 0.11
N SER A 82 -2.97 -5.84 -0.86
CA SER A 82 -2.60 -4.67 -1.68
C SER A 82 -3.63 -3.57 -1.46
N LEU A 83 -3.13 -2.39 -1.09
CA LEU A 83 -3.91 -1.19 -0.83
C LEU A 83 -3.46 -0.09 -1.80
N ALA A 84 -4.36 0.36 -2.65
CA ALA A 84 -4.07 1.41 -3.62
C ALA A 84 -5.18 2.45 -3.62
N MET A 85 -4.82 3.73 -3.52
CA MET A 85 -5.79 4.81 -3.64
C MET A 85 -6.05 5.10 -5.10
N THR A 86 -7.27 5.50 -5.43
CA THR A 86 -7.56 6.08 -6.75
C THR A 86 -6.93 7.47 -6.85
N TRP A 87 -6.98 8.03 -8.06
CA TRP A 87 -6.66 9.44 -8.28
C TRP A 87 -7.41 10.34 -7.28
N ARG A 88 -6.73 11.41 -6.83
CA ARG A 88 -7.24 12.37 -5.82
C ARG A 88 -7.66 11.74 -4.50
N ALA A 89 -7.24 10.50 -4.23
CA ALA A 89 -7.68 9.72 -3.08
C ALA A 89 -9.22 9.63 -2.95
N GLU A 90 -9.97 9.69 -4.06
CA GLU A 90 -11.44 9.58 -4.03
C GLU A 90 -11.94 8.18 -3.66
N GLY A 91 -11.05 7.18 -3.66
CA GLY A 91 -11.36 5.83 -3.29
C GLY A 91 -10.13 5.02 -2.91
N LEU A 92 -10.38 3.85 -2.35
CA LEU A 92 -9.38 2.88 -1.93
C LEU A 92 -9.75 1.50 -2.47
N PHE A 93 -8.85 0.95 -3.28
CA PHE A 93 -8.83 -0.47 -3.61
C PHE A 93 -8.18 -1.22 -2.46
N ALA A 94 -8.88 -2.22 -1.91
CA ALA A 94 -8.37 -3.07 -0.85
C ALA A 94 -8.53 -4.54 -1.23
N TYR A 95 -7.41 -5.18 -1.54
CA TYR A 95 -7.37 -6.57 -1.96
C TYR A 95 -6.61 -7.41 -0.92
N ALA A 96 -7.12 -8.59 -0.61
CA ALA A 96 -6.44 -9.58 0.21
C ALA A 96 -6.54 -10.98 -0.40
N ALA A 97 -5.48 -11.77 -0.26
CA ALA A 97 -5.47 -13.17 -0.68
C ALA A 97 -4.54 -14.00 0.21
N SER A 98 -5.00 -15.16 0.67
CA SER A 98 -4.19 -16.14 1.40
C SER A 98 -3.78 -17.26 0.45
N GLU A 99 -2.58 -17.13 -0.12
CA GLU A 99 -2.11 -17.95 -1.24
C GLU A 99 -0.58 -18.14 -1.19
N SER A 100 -0.03 -19.05 -1.99
CA SER A 100 1.42 -19.27 -2.10
C SER A 100 2.14 -18.23 -2.96
N SER A 101 1.40 -17.43 -3.72
CA SER A 101 1.88 -16.26 -4.45
C SER A 101 0.76 -15.23 -4.60
N PHE A 102 1.12 -13.99 -4.88
CA PHE A 102 0.11 -12.95 -5.08
C PHE A 102 -0.69 -13.18 -6.37
N PRO A 103 -2.02 -13.19 -6.35
CA PRO A 103 -2.84 -13.38 -7.54
C PRO A 103 -2.97 -12.08 -8.37
N ALA A 104 -1.84 -11.61 -8.93
CA ALA A 104 -1.76 -10.31 -9.61
C ALA A 104 -2.79 -10.10 -10.74
N ILE A 105 -3.08 -11.15 -11.52
CA ILE A 105 -4.06 -11.08 -12.61
C ILE A 105 -5.45 -10.77 -12.06
N ASP A 106 -5.85 -11.45 -10.99
CA ASP A 106 -7.16 -11.25 -10.36
C ASP A 106 -7.23 -9.87 -9.69
N ALA A 107 -6.21 -9.49 -8.91
CA ALA A 107 -6.15 -8.18 -8.25
C ALA A 107 -6.25 -7.03 -9.27
N LYS A 108 -5.42 -7.05 -10.33
CA LYS A 108 -5.44 -6.02 -11.39
C LYS A 108 -6.78 -5.98 -12.15
N ALA A 109 -7.41 -7.14 -12.35
CA ALA A 109 -8.74 -7.20 -12.95
C ALA A 109 -9.81 -6.54 -12.04
N GLN A 110 -9.76 -6.78 -10.72
CA GLN A 110 -10.66 -6.13 -9.76
C GLN A 110 -10.45 -4.61 -9.71
N PHE A 111 -9.20 -4.16 -9.70
CA PHE A 111 -8.85 -2.73 -9.71
C PHE A 111 -9.35 -2.05 -10.99
N SER A 112 -9.05 -2.64 -12.16
CA SER A 112 -9.49 -2.13 -13.46
C SER A 112 -11.01 -2.12 -13.64
N ALA A 113 -11.71 -3.09 -13.05
CA ALA A 113 -13.17 -3.17 -13.11
C ALA A 113 -13.88 -2.20 -12.16
N SER A 114 -13.14 -1.50 -11.30
CA SER A 114 -13.71 -0.60 -10.31
C SER A 114 -13.81 0.83 -10.86
N PRO A 115 -14.82 1.61 -10.44
CA PRO A 115 -15.00 2.95 -10.94
C PRO A 115 -13.77 3.82 -10.66
N THR A 116 -13.23 4.42 -11.72
CA THR A 116 -12.09 5.35 -11.63
C THR A 116 -12.60 6.78 -11.75
N PRO A 117 -12.07 7.73 -10.97
CA PRO A 117 -12.34 9.16 -11.14
C PRO A 117 -12.02 9.63 -12.57
N THR A 118 -12.78 10.60 -13.05
CA THR A 118 -12.49 11.26 -14.34
C THR A 118 -11.28 12.17 -14.19
N PHE A 119 -10.34 12.10 -15.14
CA PHE A 119 -9.20 13.03 -15.24
C PHE A 119 -9.62 14.29 -16.01
N ASP A 120 -9.19 15.46 -15.55
CA ASP A 120 -9.33 16.73 -16.27
C ASP A 120 -7.97 17.26 -16.79
N ASP A 121 -8.01 18.31 -17.63
CA ASP A 121 -6.82 18.91 -18.26
C ASP A 121 -5.81 19.51 -17.26
N LEU A 122 -6.22 19.72 -16.00
CA LEU A 122 -5.33 20.21 -14.93
C LEU A 122 -4.59 19.04 -14.27
N ASP A 123 -5.23 17.89 -14.17
CA ASP A 123 -4.66 16.66 -13.62
C ASP A 123 -3.51 16.11 -14.48
N GLU A 124 -3.53 16.28 -15.80
CA GLU A 124 -2.47 15.82 -16.72
C GLU A 124 -1.09 16.46 -16.46
N LYS A 125 -1.06 17.58 -15.73
CA LYS A 125 0.17 18.35 -15.47
C LYS A 125 0.83 17.97 -14.15
N ILE A 126 0.21 17.11 -13.35
CA ILE A 126 0.70 16.72 -12.03
C ILE A 126 1.61 15.49 -12.18
N GLU A 127 2.89 15.64 -11.82
CA GLU A 127 3.79 14.49 -11.75
C GLU A 127 3.41 13.55 -10.59
N GLY A 128 3.33 12.25 -10.87
CA GLY A 128 3.01 11.18 -9.92
C GLY A 128 4.14 10.85 -8.92
N ILE A 129 4.65 11.86 -8.22
CA ILE A 129 5.80 11.73 -7.31
C ILE A 129 5.46 11.16 -5.92
N GLY A 130 4.19 10.82 -5.70
CA GLY A 130 3.67 10.05 -4.56
C GLY A 130 2.68 10.82 -3.69
N CYS A 131 1.86 10.08 -2.93
CA CYS A 131 0.66 10.56 -2.24
C CYS A 131 0.87 11.55 -1.09
N TRP A 132 2.12 11.80 -0.71
CA TRP A 132 2.51 12.71 0.36
C TRP A 132 3.26 13.93 -0.17
N HIS A 133 3.38 14.07 -1.49
CA HIS A 133 3.99 15.25 -2.07
C HIS A 133 3.00 16.41 -2.08
N ALA A 134 3.49 17.64 -1.93
CA ALA A 134 2.65 18.85 -1.94
C ALA A 134 1.91 19.12 -3.28
N VAL A 135 2.20 18.35 -4.32
CA VAL A 135 1.51 18.42 -5.62
C VAL A 135 0.52 17.27 -5.79
N PHE A 136 0.48 16.33 -4.85
CA PHE A 136 -0.54 15.29 -4.86
C PHE A 136 -1.90 15.94 -4.66
N PRO A 137 -2.91 15.61 -5.48
CA PRO A 137 -4.15 16.37 -5.52
C PRO A 137 -5.15 16.00 -4.41
N ALA A 138 -4.76 15.13 -3.48
CA ALA A 138 -5.53 14.84 -2.26
C ALA A 138 -4.92 15.55 -1.04
N THR A 139 -5.73 15.76 -0.01
CA THR A 139 -5.27 16.36 1.24
C THR A 139 -4.68 15.29 2.19
N ALA A 140 -3.96 15.74 3.22
CA ALA A 140 -3.35 14.82 4.19
C ALA A 140 -4.40 14.04 4.99
N ASP A 141 -5.57 14.61 5.24
CA ASP A 141 -6.68 13.93 5.91
C ASP A 141 -7.31 12.83 5.05
N ASP A 142 -7.41 13.00 3.73
CA ASP A 142 -7.84 11.91 2.83
C ASP A 142 -6.89 10.70 2.95
N VAL A 143 -5.58 10.95 2.92
CA VAL A 143 -4.56 9.89 3.05
C VAL A 143 -4.62 9.21 4.42
N GLN A 144 -4.84 9.99 5.49
CA GLN A 144 -4.98 9.45 6.85
C GLN A 144 -6.27 8.61 7.01
N LEU A 145 -7.38 9.04 6.41
CA LEU A 145 -8.63 8.31 6.37
C LEU A 145 -8.45 6.93 5.73
N TRP A 146 -7.78 6.88 4.57
CA TRP A 146 -7.47 5.60 3.91
C TRP A 146 -6.48 4.76 4.68
N GLY A 147 -5.50 5.35 5.36
CA GLY A 147 -4.63 4.63 6.30
C GLY A 147 -5.44 3.94 7.41
N ALA A 148 -6.41 4.64 7.99
CA ALA A 148 -7.29 4.08 9.01
C ALA A 148 -8.17 2.94 8.48
N ILE A 149 -8.78 3.11 7.30
CA ILE A 149 -9.62 2.08 6.65
C ILE A 149 -8.79 0.87 6.25
N GLY A 150 -7.64 1.08 5.60
CA GLY A 150 -6.71 0.03 5.19
C GLY A 150 -6.23 -0.80 6.36
N SER A 151 -5.90 -0.17 7.49
CA SER A 151 -5.51 -0.92 8.72
C SER A 151 -6.64 -1.82 9.25
N LYS A 152 -7.90 -1.38 9.16
CA LYS A 152 -9.07 -2.20 9.54
C LYS A 152 -9.30 -3.33 8.56
N PHE A 153 -9.11 -3.08 7.26
CA PHE A 153 -9.18 -4.12 6.23
C PHE A 153 -8.13 -5.21 6.46
N ILE A 154 -6.85 -4.83 6.65
CA ILE A 154 -5.76 -5.76 6.99
C ILE A 154 -6.14 -6.61 8.20
N ARG A 155 -6.62 -5.98 9.28
CA ARG A 155 -7.04 -6.71 10.48
C ARG A 155 -8.16 -7.72 10.19
N ARG A 156 -9.16 -7.37 9.37
CA ARG A 156 -10.22 -8.31 8.97
C ARG A 156 -9.67 -9.47 8.15
N ALA A 157 -8.78 -9.20 7.20
CA ALA A 157 -8.14 -10.22 6.37
C ALA A 157 -7.28 -11.18 7.21
N VAL A 158 -6.60 -10.68 8.26
CA VAL A 158 -5.86 -11.52 9.22
C VAL A 158 -6.81 -12.41 10.04
N LEU A 159 -7.94 -11.88 10.50
CA LEU A 159 -8.91 -12.62 11.31
C LEU A 159 -9.77 -13.60 10.50
N SER A 160 -9.94 -13.33 9.21
CA SER A 160 -10.71 -14.15 8.28
C SER A 160 -9.93 -14.31 6.96
N PRO A 161 -8.86 -15.11 6.95
CA PRO A 161 -8.04 -15.36 5.77
C PRO A 161 -8.87 -15.86 4.59
N GLY A 162 -8.44 -15.53 3.38
CA GLY A 162 -9.15 -15.84 2.15
C GLY A 162 -8.91 -14.77 1.09
N ARG A 163 -9.61 -14.91 -0.03
CA ARG A 163 -9.57 -13.94 -1.12
C ARG A 163 -10.72 -12.95 -0.98
N HIS A 164 -10.39 -11.68 -0.81
CA HIS A 164 -11.34 -10.59 -0.60
C HIS A 164 -10.93 -9.39 -1.44
N TYR A 165 -11.93 -8.70 -1.98
CA TYR A 165 -11.75 -7.41 -2.61
C TYR A 165 -12.84 -6.48 -2.12
N GLU A 166 -12.43 -5.33 -1.60
CA GLU A 166 -13.33 -4.25 -1.20
C GLU A 166 -12.90 -2.96 -1.93
N TYR A 167 -13.87 -2.23 -2.47
CA TYR A 167 -13.66 -0.90 -3.02
C TYR A 167 -14.45 0.12 -2.19
N PHE A 168 -13.72 1.10 -1.66
CA PHE A 168 -14.30 2.21 -0.91
C PHE A 168 -14.27 3.49 -1.74
N ARG A 169 -15.28 4.33 -1.56
CA ARG A 169 -15.35 5.67 -2.14
C ARG A 169 -15.59 6.72 -1.07
N GLN A 170 -14.85 7.82 -1.13
CA GLN A 170 -15.12 9.00 -0.33
C GLN A 170 -16.14 9.89 -1.04
N MET A 171 -17.14 10.33 -0.29
CA MET A 171 -18.19 11.21 -0.77
C MET A 171 -17.79 12.69 -0.54
N PRO A 172 -18.42 13.65 -1.25
CA PRO A 172 -18.07 15.07 -1.10
C PRO A 172 -18.26 15.64 0.31
N ASP A 173 -19.04 14.98 1.17
CA ASP A 173 -19.24 15.34 2.58
C ASP A 173 -18.24 14.67 3.53
N GLY A 174 -17.26 13.93 3.00
CA GLY A 174 -16.24 13.20 3.73
C GLY A 174 -16.68 11.82 4.26
N THR A 175 -17.93 11.40 4.00
CA THR A 175 -18.37 10.04 4.34
C THR A 175 -17.74 9.01 3.41
N VAL A 176 -17.66 7.75 3.86
CA VAL A 176 -17.10 6.65 3.06
C VAL A 176 -18.17 5.61 2.78
N GLU A 177 -18.35 5.30 1.49
CA GLU A 177 -19.20 4.23 1.00
C GLU A 177 -18.38 2.98 0.68
N HIS A 178 -18.90 1.80 1.05
CA HIS A 178 -18.41 0.52 0.56
C HIS A 178 -19.13 0.18 -0.74
N ALA A 179 -18.45 0.39 -1.86
CA ALA A 179 -19.04 0.36 -3.20
C ALA A 179 -18.96 -1.02 -3.88
N LYS A 180 -18.07 -1.91 -3.43
CA LYS A 180 -17.97 -3.30 -3.88
C LYS A 180 -17.26 -4.14 -2.84
#